data_AF-A0A9P9D834-F1
#
_entry.id   AF-A0A9P9D834-F1
#
_cell.length_a   1.000
_cell.length_b   1.000
_cell.length_c   1.000
_cell.angle_alpha   90.00
_cell.angle_beta   90.00
_cell.angle_gamma   90.00
#
_symmetry.space_group_name_H-M   'P 1'
#
loop_
_entity.id
_entity.type
_entity.pdbx_description
1 polymer ?
#
loop_
_entity_poly.entity_id
_entity_poly.type
_entity_poly.pdbx_seq_one_letter_code
_entity_poly.pdbx_strand_id
1 'polypeptide(L)'
;MATVSEMIDLMWRPPRKEPGVKRPPIDRKLPENFKYYGRWGFTIYRTYYNPESDEHWDMLLDALKRQTYLALGYYEDEDRYRDDVERRADRYRWGFYQDQDEYMDDLKRLKERFYLDPREDLSLLDGLDVRRLREVCLYEHPEVEKTMAGGRFRFILVADEAVLKDIARGEFVVKAVAYDWEEGDDYWGWMRIPTGYLLELWHSLMLLIDNPHRTLRFDGPEEDLEEYIWPGDSAAEPTGTCSEVRPWSFHYSAQRSLFKVERR
;
A
#
# COMPACT_ATOMS: atom_id res chain seq x y z
N MET A 1 -3.99 14.18 0.83
CA MET A 1 -3.96 13.10 -0.18
C MET A 1 -2.64 13.15 -0.93
N ALA A 2 -2.09 11.98 -1.28
CA ALA A 2 -0.83 11.86 -2.00
C ALA A 2 -1.07 12.01 -3.50
N THR A 3 -0.28 12.83 -4.19
CA THR A 3 -0.44 13.06 -5.65
C THR A 3 0.34 12.03 -6.48
N VAL A 4 0.03 11.87 -7.78
CA VAL A 4 0.79 10.95 -8.68
C VAL A 4 2.27 11.32 -8.66
N SER A 5 2.55 12.61 -8.73
CA SER A 5 3.90 13.13 -8.62
C SER A 5 4.59 12.78 -7.29
N GLU A 6 3.88 12.79 -6.15
CA GLU A 6 4.48 12.43 -4.85
C GLU A 6 4.86 10.96 -4.82
N MET A 7 4.04 10.09 -5.43
CA MET A 7 4.35 8.66 -5.56
C MET A 7 5.59 8.46 -6.43
N ILE A 8 5.71 9.21 -7.53
CA ILE A 8 6.87 9.20 -8.42
C ILE A 8 8.14 9.68 -7.69
N ASP A 9 8.04 10.75 -6.90
CA ASP A 9 9.15 11.26 -6.08
C ASP A 9 9.64 10.23 -5.07
N LEU A 10 8.73 9.46 -4.46
CA LEU A 10 9.08 8.42 -3.49
C LEU A 10 9.89 7.28 -4.13
N MET A 11 9.55 6.92 -5.36
CA MET A 11 10.25 5.88 -6.13
C MET A 11 11.57 6.37 -6.73
N TRP A 12 11.72 7.67 -6.96
CA TRP A 12 12.89 8.25 -7.60
C TRP A 12 14.12 8.24 -6.68
N ARG A 13 15.12 7.41 -7.03
CA ARG A 13 16.34 7.19 -6.24
C ARG A 13 17.60 7.40 -7.06
N PRO A 14 17.89 8.64 -7.50
CA PRO A 14 19.10 8.93 -8.24
C PRO A 14 20.34 8.76 -7.35
N PRO A 15 21.53 8.51 -7.93
CA PRO A 15 22.78 8.53 -7.19
C PRO A 15 22.96 9.83 -6.42
N ARG A 16 23.37 9.73 -5.14
CA ARG A 16 23.67 10.90 -4.33
C ARG A 16 24.84 11.66 -4.96
N LYS A 17 24.75 12.99 -4.99
CA LYS A 17 25.87 13.83 -5.43
C LYS A 17 27.02 13.67 -4.43
N GLU A 18 28.23 13.51 -4.94
CA GLU A 18 29.43 13.53 -4.11
C GLU A 18 29.53 14.89 -3.39
N PRO A 19 29.86 14.90 -2.08
CA PRO A 19 30.02 16.14 -1.33
C PRO A 19 30.97 17.11 -2.04
N GLY A 20 30.52 18.35 -2.26
CA GLY A 20 31.33 19.40 -2.90
C GLY A 20 31.28 19.44 -4.43
N VAL A 21 30.70 18.45 -5.11
CA VAL A 21 30.61 18.44 -6.58
C VAL A 21 29.28 19.04 -7.06
N LYS A 22 29.35 20.20 -7.74
CA LYS A 22 28.20 20.80 -8.41
C LYS A 22 27.92 20.07 -9.74
N ARG A 23 27.06 19.04 -9.71
CA ARG A 23 26.44 18.46 -10.92
C ARG A 23 25.02 18.98 -11.09
N PRO A 24 24.54 19.19 -12.33
CA PRO A 24 23.11 19.41 -12.56
C PRO A 24 22.30 18.24 -11.98
N PRO A 25 21.05 18.47 -11.52
CA PRO A 25 20.13 17.38 -11.19
C PRO A 25 20.00 16.41 -12.37
N ILE A 26 19.92 15.11 -12.08
CA ILE A 26 19.64 14.10 -13.10
C ILE A 26 18.19 14.30 -13.53
N ASP A 27 17.96 14.47 -14.83
CA ASP A 27 16.62 14.58 -15.37
C ASP A 27 15.94 13.21 -15.37
N ARG A 28 14.90 13.09 -14.54
CA ARG A 28 14.17 11.84 -14.35
C ARG A 28 13.23 11.48 -15.50
N LYS A 29 12.99 12.42 -16.43
CA LYS A 29 12.13 12.23 -17.60
C LYS A 29 12.86 11.51 -18.73
N LEU A 30 14.19 11.52 -18.71
CA LEU A 30 15.01 10.86 -19.71
C LEU A 30 14.98 9.32 -19.54
N PRO A 31 14.68 8.54 -20.59
CA PRO A 31 14.58 7.09 -20.51
C PRO A 31 15.80 6.38 -19.92
N GLU A 32 17.01 6.85 -20.21
CA GLU A 32 18.27 6.31 -19.68
C GLU A 32 18.37 6.37 -18.15
N ASN A 33 17.58 7.24 -17.52
CA ASN A 33 17.53 7.43 -16.08
C ASN A 33 16.41 6.63 -15.42
N PHE A 34 15.56 5.93 -16.19
CA PHE A 34 14.46 5.15 -15.62
C PHE A 34 14.92 3.99 -14.72
N LYS A 35 16.19 3.57 -14.85
CA LYS A 35 16.84 2.62 -13.94
C LYS A 35 16.94 3.10 -12.48
N TYR A 36 16.76 4.39 -12.23
CA TYR A 36 16.78 4.97 -10.88
C TYR A 36 15.40 5.01 -10.21
N TYR A 37 14.33 4.61 -10.90
CA TYR A 37 13.04 4.38 -10.24
C TYR A 37 13.05 3.00 -9.58
N GLY A 38 12.84 2.99 -8.26
CA GLY A 38 12.56 1.77 -7.51
C GLY A 38 11.18 1.20 -7.85
N ARG A 39 10.93 -0.01 -7.35
CA ARG A 39 9.57 -0.59 -7.34
C ARG A 39 8.77 0.01 -6.18
N TRP A 40 7.45 -0.07 -6.26
CA TRP A 40 6.55 0.24 -5.15
C TRP A 40 5.51 -0.87 -4.98
N GLY A 41 4.84 -0.89 -3.83
CA GLY A 41 3.99 -2.00 -3.39
C GLY A 41 4.50 -2.58 -2.07
N PHE A 42 4.21 -3.85 -1.83
CA PHE A 42 4.42 -4.48 -0.53
C PHE A 42 5.05 -5.86 -0.67
N THR A 43 5.85 -6.24 0.34
CA THR A 43 6.19 -7.65 0.56
C THR A 43 4.97 -8.34 1.16
N ILE A 44 4.65 -9.53 0.65
CA ILE A 44 3.54 -10.33 1.15
C ILE A 44 4.04 -11.70 1.59
N TYR A 45 3.78 -12.07 2.84
CA TYR A 45 4.18 -13.34 3.40
C TYR A 45 2.99 -14.29 3.47
N ARG A 46 3.19 -15.51 2.96
CA ARG A 46 2.29 -16.64 3.19
C ARG A 46 2.77 -17.37 4.43
N THR A 47 1.90 -17.56 5.42
CA THR A 47 2.25 -18.30 6.66
C THR A 47 1.40 -19.55 6.87
N TYR A 48 0.49 -19.86 5.94
CA TYR A 48 -0.33 -21.06 5.99
C TYR A 48 -0.22 -21.86 4.71
N TYR A 49 0.06 -23.16 4.88
CA TYR A 49 0.34 -24.08 3.78
C TYR A 49 -0.49 -25.36 3.91
N ASN A 50 -1.40 -25.55 2.96
CA ASN A 50 -2.05 -26.81 2.68
C ASN A 50 -2.38 -26.90 1.17
N PRO A 51 -2.70 -28.08 0.62
CA PRO A 51 -2.94 -28.24 -0.82
C PRO A 51 -4.08 -27.37 -1.38
N GLU A 52 -5.12 -27.07 -0.58
CA GLU A 52 -6.25 -26.22 -1.01
C GLU A 52 -5.88 -24.73 -1.01
N SER A 53 -4.97 -24.33 -0.12
CA SER A 53 -4.56 -22.94 0.08
C SER A 53 -3.64 -22.40 -1.03
N ASP A 54 -3.06 -23.28 -1.86
CA ASP A 54 -2.26 -22.87 -3.03
C ASP A 54 -3.12 -22.08 -4.03
N GLU A 55 -4.33 -22.58 -4.34
CA GLU A 55 -5.26 -21.89 -5.25
C GLU A 55 -5.72 -20.54 -4.66
N HIS A 56 -5.99 -20.50 -3.35
CA HIS A 56 -6.43 -19.29 -2.68
C HIS A 56 -5.31 -18.25 -2.56
N TRP A 57 -4.07 -18.69 -2.42
CA TRP A 57 -2.91 -17.80 -2.46
C TRP A 57 -2.72 -17.17 -3.84
N ASP A 58 -2.78 -17.96 -4.92
CA ASP A 58 -2.69 -17.44 -6.29
C ASP A 58 -3.84 -16.45 -6.58
N MET A 59 -5.05 -16.79 -6.11
CA MET A 59 -6.23 -15.93 -6.22
C MET A 59 -6.05 -14.60 -5.47
N LEU A 60 -5.46 -14.63 -4.27
CA LEU A 60 -5.14 -13.42 -3.49
C LEU A 60 -4.15 -12.52 -4.23
N LEU A 61 -3.06 -13.07 -4.76
CA LEU A 61 -2.05 -12.32 -5.49
C LEU A 61 -2.63 -11.69 -6.77
N ASP A 62 -3.44 -12.44 -7.52
CA ASP A 62 -4.13 -11.94 -8.71
C ASP A 62 -5.12 -10.82 -8.35
N ALA A 63 -5.90 -10.99 -7.28
CA ALA A 63 -6.86 -9.99 -6.80
C ALA A 63 -6.16 -8.69 -6.39
N LEU A 64 -5.13 -8.75 -5.52
CA LEU A 64 -4.35 -7.58 -5.10
C LEU A 64 -3.78 -6.83 -6.30
N LYS A 65 -3.23 -7.54 -7.27
CA LYS A 65 -2.67 -6.94 -8.48
C LYS A 65 -3.75 -6.27 -9.32
N ARG A 66 -4.81 -7.00 -9.71
CA ARG A 66 -5.86 -6.45 -10.57
C ARG A 66 -6.58 -5.27 -9.94
N GLN A 67 -6.92 -5.38 -8.67
CA GLN A 67 -7.64 -4.33 -7.97
C GLN A 67 -6.77 -3.09 -7.77
N THR A 68 -5.46 -3.25 -7.53
CA THR A 68 -4.55 -2.10 -7.52
C THR A 68 -4.49 -1.41 -8.89
N TYR A 69 -4.47 -2.18 -9.98
CA TYR A 69 -4.51 -1.60 -11.34
C TYR A 69 -5.82 -0.86 -11.63
N LEU A 70 -6.95 -1.40 -11.17
CA LEU A 70 -8.25 -0.73 -11.25
C LEU A 70 -8.27 0.56 -10.40
N ALA A 71 -7.72 0.52 -9.19
CA ALA A 71 -7.59 1.67 -8.29
C ALA A 71 -6.73 2.78 -8.92
N LEU A 72 -5.65 2.43 -9.62
CA LEU A 72 -4.84 3.40 -10.38
C LEU A 72 -5.61 4.02 -11.56
N GLY A 73 -6.69 3.38 -12.03
CA GLY A 73 -7.63 3.95 -13.01
C GLY A 73 -8.33 5.22 -12.49
N TYR A 74 -8.40 5.41 -11.17
CA TYR A 74 -8.89 6.65 -10.56
C TYR A 74 -8.17 7.89 -11.11
N TYR A 75 -6.87 7.76 -11.38
CA TYR A 75 -6.02 8.86 -11.83
C TYR A 75 -6.06 9.11 -13.34
N GLU A 76 -6.75 8.28 -14.13
CA GLU A 76 -6.85 8.43 -15.58
C GLU A 76 -7.90 9.48 -16.01
N ASP A 77 -8.75 9.90 -15.08
CA ASP A 77 -9.80 10.89 -15.31
C ASP A 77 -9.21 12.31 -15.43
N GLU A 78 -9.67 13.09 -16.40
CA GLU A 78 -9.22 14.47 -16.66
C GLU A 78 -9.48 15.41 -15.48
N ASP A 79 -10.60 15.26 -14.78
CA ASP A 79 -10.90 16.05 -13.60
C ASP A 79 -9.90 15.74 -12.47
N ARG A 80 -9.42 14.49 -12.40
CA ARG A 80 -8.42 14.06 -11.41
C ARG A 80 -7.04 14.56 -11.74
N TYR A 81 -6.65 14.58 -13.01
CA TYR A 81 -5.44 15.27 -13.45
C TYR A 81 -5.44 16.74 -12.99
N ARG A 82 -6.54 17.47 -13.22
CA ARG A 82 -6.64 18.88 -12.82
C ARG A 82 -6.53 19.04 -11.30
N ASP A 83 -7.27 18.25 -10.53
CA ASP A 83 -7.21 18.24 -9.07
C ASP A 83 -5.78 17.97 -8.55
N ASP A 84 -5.09 16.99 -9.14
CA ASP A 84 -3.74 16.59 -8.74
C ASP A 84 -2.71 17.71 -8.99
N VAL A 85 -2.79 18.34 -10.16
CA VAL A 85 -1.95 19.48 -10.55
C VAL A 85 -2.22 20.71 -9.67
N GLU A 86 -3.49 21.05 -9.42
CA GLU A 86 -3.89 22.19 -8.59
C GLU A 86 -3.40 22.02 -7.14
N ARG A 87 -3.67 20.87 -6.50
CA ARG A 87 -3.24 20.60 -5.12
C ARG A 87 -1.72 20.67 -4.96
N ARG A 88 -0.98 20.24 -5.98
CA ARG A 88 0.47 20.30 -5.94
C ARG A 88 1.00 21.72 -6.16
N ALA A 89 0.35 22.50 -7.02
CA ALA A 89 0.65 23.92 -7.21
C ALA A 89 0.46 24.70 -5.90
N ASP A 90 -0.61 24.42 -5.15
CA ASP A 90 -0.86 25.01 -3.82
C ASP A 90 0.25 24.68 -2.82
N ARG A 91 0.79 23.45 -2.87
CA ARG A 91 1.82 22.97 -1.94
C ARG A 91 3.22 23.47 -2.28
N TYR A 92 3.59 23.59 -3.56
CA TYR A 92 4.97 23.84 -3.99
C TYR A 92 5.19 25.03 -4.95
N ARG A 93 4.15 25.83 -5.23
CA ARG A 93 4.21 27.10 -5.98
C ARG A 93 4.71 26.99 -7.44
N TRP A 94 4.89 25.78 -7.96
CA TRP A 94 5.30 25.49 -9.35
C TRP A 94 4.56 24.27 -9.91
N GLY A 95 4.11 24.38 -11.17
CA GLY A 95 3.48 23.28 -11.91
C GLY A 95 4.52 22.18 -12.20
N PHE A 96 4.20 20.96 -11.79
CA PHE A 96 5.11 19.82 -11.90
C PHE A 96 5.07 19.16 -13.29
N TYR A 97 3.89 19.20 -13.91
CA TYR A 97 3.62 18.70 -15.24
C TYR A 97 3.45 19.88 -16.21
N GLN A 98 4.02 19.78 -17.40
CA GLN A 98 3.84 20.78 -18.46
C GLN A 98 2.49 20.61 -19.16
N ASP A 99 2.06 19.36 -19.31
CA ASP A 99 0.82 18.93 -19.96
C ASP A 99 0.32 17.61 -19.36
N GLN A 100 -0.86 17.19 -19.82
CA GLN A 100 -1.49 15.94 -19.39
C GLN A 100 -0.72 14.70 -19.87
N ASP A 101 -0.04 14.77 -21.01
CA ASP A 101 0.72 13.64 -21.55
C ASP A 101 1.86 13.26 -20.59
N GLU A 102 2.58 14.26 -20.05
CA GLU A 102 3.62 14.05 -19.04
C GLU A 102 3.08 13.38 -17.77
N TYR A 103 1.90 13.79 -17.31
CA TYR A 103 1.22 13.18 -16.17
C TYR A 103 0.84 11.73 -16.44
N MET A 104 0.28 11.44 -17.62
CA MET A 104 -0.10 10.08 -18.01
C MET A 104 1.11 9.17 -18.18
N ASP A 105 2.24 9.73 -18.62
CA ASP A 105 3.54 9.07 -18.68
C ASP A 105 4.03 8.64 -17.29
N ASP A 106 3.88 9.52 -16.29
CA ASP A 106 4.18 9.19 -14.89
C ASP A 106 3.20 8.17 -14.30
N LEU A 107 1.91 8.29 -14.59
CA LEU A 107 0.91 7.29 -14.18
C LEU A 107 1.22 5.91 -14.79
N LYS A 108 1.66 5.87 -16.04
CA LYS A 108 2.13 4.63 -16.69
C LYS A 108 3.36 4.07 -15.99
N ARG A 109 4.35 4.91 -15.65
CA ARG A 109 5.52 4.49 -14.86
C ARG A 109 5.10 3.93 -13.50
N LEU A 110 4.13 4.55 -12.84
CA LEU A 110 3.58 4.05 -11.59
C LEU A 110 2.98 2.65 -11.78
N LYS A 111 2.13 2.43 -12.79
CA LYS A 111 1.58 1.11 -13.11
C LYS A 111 2.65 0.05 -13.39
N GLU A 112 3.67 0.40 -14.18
CA GLU A 112 4.76 -0.53 -14.55
C GLU A 112 5.68 -0.90 -13.38
N ARG A 113 5.76 -0.05 -12.35
CA ARG A 113 6.64 -0.23 -11.18
C ARG A 113 5.94 -0.86 -9.98
N PHE A 114 4.63 -1.07 -10.05
CA PHE A 114 3.91 -1.79 -9.02
C PHE A 114 4.39 -3.24 -8.95
N TYR A 115 4.70 -3.70 -7.75
CA TYR A 115 5.22 -5.03 -7.50
C TYR A 115 4.79 -5.52 -6.12
N LEU A 116 4.29 -6.76 -6.09
CA LEU A 116 4.18 -7.54 -4.86
C LEU A 116 5.40 -8.46 -4.80
N ASP A 117 6.05 -8.50 -3.64
CA ASP A 117 7.21 -9.37 -3.38
C ASP A 117 6.73 -10.57 -2.53
N PRO A 118 6.26 -11.67 -3.15
CA PRO A 118 5.75 -12.83 -2.42
C PRO A 118 6.87 -13.59 -1.71
N ARG A 119 6.62 -13.96 -0.46
CA ARG A 119 7.50 -14.76 0.39
C ARG A 119 6.76 -16.02 0.81
N GLU A 120 7.24 -17.15 0.31
CA GLU A 120 6.54 -18.44 0.38
C GLU A 120 7.41 -19.60 0.86
N ASP A 121 8.55 -19.32 1.52
CA ASP A 121 9.42 -20.36 2.07
C ASP A 121 8.73 -21.13 3.20
N LEU A 122 8.16 -22.28 2.85
CA LEU A 122 7.44 -23.18 3.77
C LEU A 122 8.29 -23.56 4.99
N SER A 123 9.61 -23.74 4.82
CA SER A 123 10.49 -24.16 5.92
C SER A 123 10.70 -23.08 6.98
N LEU A 124 10.51 -21.82 6.60
CA LEU A 124 10.71 -20.65 7.44
C LEU A 124 9.39 -20.08 7.96
N LEU A 125 8.33 -20.09 7.15
CA LEU A 125 7.13 -19.28 7.35
C LEU A 125 5.90 -20.06 7.84
N ASP A 126 5.88 -21.38 7.70
CA ASP A 126 4.70 -22.18 8.04
C ASP A 126 4.32 -22.05 9.53
N GLY A 127 3.07 -21.69 9.78
CA GLY A 127 2.50 -21.50 11.12
C GLY A 127 3.07 -20.31 11.90
N LEU A 128 3.81 -19.40 11.27
CA LEU A 128 4.27 -18.18 11.95
C LEU A 128 3.09 -17.27 12.27
N ASP A 129 3.00 -16.88 13.53
CA ASP A 129 2.14 -15.80 13.97
C ASP A 129 2.72 -14.43 13.58
N VAL A 130 1.89 -13.39 13.70
CA VAL A 130 2.29 -12.01 13.39
C VAL A 130 3.53 -11.60 14.20
N ARG A 131 3.63 -11.99 15.47
CA ARG A 131 4.73 -11.58 16.37
C ARG A 131 6.08 -12.11 15.86
N ARG A 132 6.18 -13.40 15.56
CA ARG A 132 7.41 -14.01 15.02
C ARG A 132 7.73 -13.50 13.63
N LEU A 133 6.70 -13.26 12.80
CA LEU A 133 6.90 -12.72 11.47
C LEU A 133 7.55 -11.32 11.51
N ARG A 134 7.21 -10.47 12.50
CA ARG A 134 7.86 -9.17 12.68
C ARG A 134 9.38 -9.30 12.82
N GLU A 135 9.86 -10.30 13.57
CA GLU A 135 11.29 -10.54 13.75
C GLU A 135 12.00 -10.87 12.43
N VAL A 136 11.37 -11.71 11.59
CA VAL A 136 11.87 -12.03 10.24
C VAL A 136 11.95 -10.77 9.37
N CYS A 137 10.90 -9.94 9.40
CA CYS A 137 10.85 -8.71 8.60
C CYS A 137 11.87 -7.66 9.05
N LEU A 138 12.14 -7.55 10.36
CA LEU A 138 13.20 -6.66 10.88
C LEU A 138 14.59 -7.07 10.37
N TYR A 139 14.84 -8.37 10.23
CA TYR A 139 16.08 -8.89 9.65
C TYR A 139 16.19 -8.57 8.15
N GLU A 140 15.10 -8.70 7.39
CA GLU A 140 15.07 -8.44 5.94
C GLU A 140 14.97 -6.93 5.58
N HIS A 141 14.58 -6.07 6.54
CA HIS A 141 14.29 -4.64 6.32
C HIS A 141 15.36 -3.88 5.52
N PRO A 142 16.68 -3.99 5.81
CA PRO A 142 17.69 -3.22 5.09
C PRO A 142 17.76 -3.50 3.59
N GLU A 143 17.33 -4.70 3.15
CA GLU A 143 17.29 -5.06 1.73
C GLU A 143 15.98 -4.62 1.08
N VAL A 144 14.86 -4.79 1.78
CA VAL A 144 13.53 -4.34 1.32
C VAL A 144 13.53 -2.83 1.13
N GLU A 145 14.07 -2.06 2.09
CA GLU A 145 14.13 -0.61 2.00
C GLU A 145 14.94 -0.14 0.79
N LYS A 146 16.02 -0.85 0.41
CA LYS A 146 16.85 -0.52 -0.77
C LYS A 146 16.18 -0.82 -2.09
N THR A 147 15.37 -1.87 -2.15
CA THR A 147 14.81 -2.40 -3.40
C THR A 147 13.39 -1.90 -3.70
N MET A 148 12.60 -1.62 -2.66
CA MET A 148 11.22 -1.17 -2.78
C MET A 148 10.95 0.13 -2.00
N ALA A 149 10.20 1.04 -2.61
CA ALA A 149 9.74 2.27 -1.97
C ALA A 149 8.91 1.98 -0.71
N GLY A 150 8.13 0.90 -0.72
CA GLY A 150 7.26 0.48 0.39
C GLY A 150 8.02 0.08 1.65
N GLY A 151 9.29 -0.33 1.53
CA GLY A 151 10.13 -0.66 2.67
C GLY A 151 10.33 0.50 3.65
N ARG A 152 10.15 1.75 3.19
CA ARG A 152 10.21 2.95 4.05
C ARG A 152 9.07 3.01 5.07
N PHE A 153 7.91 2.46 4.74
CA PHE A 153 6.74 2.51 5.63
C PHE A 153 6.77 1.44 6.71
N ARG A 154 7.60 0.41 6.53
CA ARG A 154 7.71 -0.73 7.44
C ARG A 154 6.42 -1.51 7.61
N PHE A 155 5.66 -1.58 6.53
CA PHE A 155 4.47 -2.41 6.38
C PHE A 155 4.72 -3.60 5.47
N ILE A 156 4.13 -4.73 5.83
CA ILE A 156 4.03 -5.94 5.02
C ILE A 156 2.56 -6.34 4.90
N LEU A 157 2.29 -7.24 3.97
CA LEU A 157 1.04 -7.97 3.90
C LEU A 157 1.25 -9.40 4.40
N VAL A 158 0.22 -9.98 5.02
CA VAL A 158 0.25 -11.34 5.55
C VAL A 158 -1.00 -12.09 5.11
N ALA A 159 -0.79 -13.29 4.57
CA ALA A 159 -1.81 -14.27 4.28
C ALA A 159 -1.61 -15.49 5.19
N ASP A 160 -2.28 -15.45 6.34
CA ASP A 160 -2.36 -16.55 7.27
C ASP A 160 -3.58 -17.44 6.98
N GLU A 161 -3.84 -18.40 7.87
CA GLU A 161 -4.96 -19.34 7.71
C GLU A 161 -6.30 -18.62 7.60
N ALA A 162 -6.53 -17.58 8.40
CA ALA A 162 -7.78 -16.83 8.40
C ALA A 162 -7.98 -16.12 7.05
N VAL A 163 -6.95 -15.42 6.57
CA VAL A 163 -6.97 -14.74 5.26
C VAL A 163 -7.25 -15.73 4.13
N LEU A 164 -6.54 -16.85 4.06
CA LEU A 164 -6.75 -17.80 2.94
C LEU A 164 -8.13 -18.48 3.00
N LYS A 165 -8.71 -18.68 4.19
CA LYS A 165 -10.11 -19.11 4.35
C LYS A 165 -11.12 -18.04 3.96
N ASP A 166 -10.79 -16.76 4.10
CA ASP A 166 -11.64 -15.65 3.62
C ASP A 166 -11.68 -15.64 2.09
N ILE A 167 -10.51 -15.78 1.45
CA ILE A 167 -10.42 -15.88 -0.02
C ILE A 167 -11.21 -17.07 -0.54
N ALA A 168 -11.13 -18.23 0.13
CA ALA A 168 -11.93 -19.41 -0.20
C ALA A 168 -13.44 -19.14 -0.17
N ARG A 169 -13.89 -18.22 0.70
CA ARG A 169 -15.30 -17.81 0.83
C ARG A 169 -15.67 -16.65 -0.10
N GLY A 170 -14.73 -16.12 -0.87
CA GLY A 170 -14.90 -14.94 -1.72
C GLY A 170 -14.85 -13.61 -0.96
N GLU A 171 -14.34 -13.61 0.28
CA GLU A 171 -14.04 -12.39 1.03
C GLU A 171 -12.58 -11.97 0.76
N PHE A 172 -12.41 -11.02 -0.16
CA PHE A 172 -11.09 -10.57 -0.58
C PHE A 172 -10.48 -9.57 0.41
N VAL A 173 -9.74 -10.10 1.39
CA VAL A 173 -9.04 -9.33 2.43
C VAL A 173 -7.60 -9.82 2.59
N VAL A 174 -6.76 -9.02 3.23
CA VAL A 174 -5.38 -9.37 3.61
C VAL A 174 -5.03 -8.65 4.91
N LYS A 175 -4.09 -9.18 5.71
CA LYS A 175 -3.60 -8.47 6.90
C LYS A 175 -2.47 -7.52 6.50
N ALA A 176 -2.61 -6.23 6.81
CA ALA A 176 -1.51 -5.28 6.77
C ALA A 176 -0.86 -5.20 8.16
N VAL A 177 0.46 -5.37 8.23
CA VAL A 177 1.21 -5.46 9.50
C VAL A 177 2.36 -4.46 9.49
N ALA A 178 2.42 -3.61 10.51
CA ALA A 178 3.59 -2.83 10.87
C ALA A 178 4.57 -3.74 11.60
N TYR A 179 5.77 -3.97 11.05
CA TYR A 179 6.71 -4.94 11.63
C TYR A 179 7.69 -4.37 12.65
N ASP A 180 7.83 -3.05 12.73
CA ASP A 180 8.56 -2.36 13.80
C ASP A 180 7.65 -1.74 14.86
N TRP A 181 6.37 -2.15 14.89
CA TRP A 181 5.47 -1.80 15.96
C TRP A 181 5.92 -2.41 17.29
N GLU A 182 5.86 -1.62 18.36
CA GLU A 182 6.20 -2.01 19.71
C GLU A 182 4.95 -2.00 20.61
N GLU A 183 4.93 -2.89 21.61
CA GLU A 183 3.83 -2.98 22.55
C GLU A 183 3.71 -1.70 23.41
N GLY A 184 2.51 -1.15 23.54
CA GLY A 184 2.23 0.05 24.34
C GLY A 184 1.66 1.25 23.56
N ASP A 185 1.52 1.12 22.24
CA ASP A 185 0.83 2.09 21.39
C ASP A 185 -0.71 1.93 21.44
N ASP A 186 -1.46 2.98 21.06
CA ASP A 186 -2.94 3.02 21.03
C ASP A 186 -3.58 2.14 19.91
N TYR A 187 -2.86 1.14 19.41
CA TYR A 187 -3.25 0.25 18.30
C TYR A 187 -2.34 -0.99 18.30
N TRP A 188 -2.68 -2.03 17.55
CA TRP A 188 -2.02 -3.36 17.64
C TRP A 188 -0.94 -3.62 16.57
N GLY A 189 -0.66 -2.61 15.75
CA GLY A 189 0.32 -2.70 14.66
C GLY A 189 -0.08 -3.65 13.53
N TRP A 190 -1.35 -4.03 13.41
CA TRP A 190 -1.89 -4.74 12.26
C TRP A 190 -3.40 -4.52 12.10
N MET A 191 -3.91 -4.81 10.90
CA MET A 191 -5.34 -4.66 10.54
C MET A 191 -5.67 -5.54 9.34
N ARG A 192 -6.89 -6.08 9.25
CA ARG A 192 -7.40 -6.67 8.01
C ARG A 192 -7.87 -5.56 7.06
N ILE A 193 -7.37 -5.55 5.84
CA ILE A 193 -7.76 -4.57 4.81
C ILE A 193 -8.39 -5.28 3.61
N PRO A 194 -9.35 -4.66 2.92
CA PRO A 194 -9.77 -5.12 1.60
C PRO A 194 -8.59 -5.10 0.63
N THR A 195 -8.48 -6.12 -0.21
CA THR A 195 -7.43 -6.16 -1.25
C THR A 195 -7.54 -4.99 -2.24
N GLY A 196 -8.74 -4.44 -2.42
CA GLY A 196 -8.99 -3.23 -3.23
C GLY A 196 -8.48 -1.93 -2.62
N TYR A 197 -8.19 -1.92 -1.31
CA TYR A 197 -7.84 -0.69 -0.59
C TYR A 197 -6.32 -0.51 -0.50
N LEU A 198 -5.55 -1.33 -1.25
CA LEU A 198 -4.09 -1.32 -1.17
C LEU A 198 -3.48 0.03 -1.58
N LEU A 199 -4.04 0.66 -2.62
CA LEU A 199 -3.60 1.99 -3.06
C LEU A 199 -4.00 3.07 -2.04
N GLU A 200 -5.15 2.92 -1.40
CA GLU A 200 -5.61 3.82 -0.35
C GLU A 200 -4.74 3.72 0.91
N LEU A 201 -4.36 2.51 1.31
CA LEU A 201 -3.35 2.27 2.35
C LEU A 201 -2.05 2.98 1.98
N TRP A 202 -1.56 2.82 0.75
CA TRP A 202 -0.35 3.47 0.27
C TRP A 202 -0.41 5.00 0.39
N HIS A 203 -1.52 5.63 -0.02
CA HIS A 203 -1.72 7.07 0.14
C HIS A 203 -1.69 7.49 1.62
N SER A 204 -2.34 6.71 2.48
CA SER A 204 -2.42 6.99 3.91
C SER A 204 -1.04 6.92 4.57
N LEU A 205 -0.24 5.92 4.21
CA LEU A 205 1.16 5.78 4.65
C LEU A 205 2.03 6.93 4.16
N MET A 206 1.82 7.41 2.94
CA MET A 206 2.53 8.59 2.41
C MET A 206 2.15 9.89 3.15
N LEU A 207 0.88 10.06 3.51
CA LEU A 207 0.42 11.23 4.26
C LEU A 207 1.02 11.27 5.67
N LEU A 208 1.24 10.09 6.24
CA LEU A 208 1.78 9.90 7.57
C LEU A 208 3.22 9.38 7.53
N ILE A 209 4.03 9.79 6.55
CA ILE A 209 5.38 9.22 6.36
C ILE A 209 6.28 9.31 7.59
N ASP A 210 6.08 10.34 8.43
CA ASP A 210 6.83 10.52 9.69
C ASP A 210 6.30 9.65 10.84
N ASN A 211 5.07 9.12 10.73
CA ASN A 211 4.46 8.21 11.70
C ASN A 211 3.42 7.30 11.01
N PRO A 212 3.86 6.35 10.16
CA PRO A 212 2.96 5.57 9.31
C PRO A 212 2.06 4.61 10.10
N HIS A 213 2.44 4.31 11.34
CA HIS A 213 1.71 3.41 12.21
C HIS A 213 0.33 3.93 12.62
N ARG A 214 0.12 5.25 12.57
CA ARG A 214 -1.20 5.87 12.81
C ARG A 214 -2.23 5.52 11.73
N THR A 215 -1.82 5.01 10.57
CA THR A 215 -2.73 4.65 9.49
C THR A 215 -3.69 3.51 9.87
N LEU A 216 -3.24 2.55 10.69
CA LEU A 216 -4.04 1.37 11.09
C LEU A 216 -4.58 1.48 12.52
N ARG A 217 -5.01 2.68 12.92
CA ARG A 217 -5.55 2.89 14.26
C ARG A 217 -6.80 2.05 14.50
N PHE A 218 -6.88 1.43 15.68
CA PHE A 218 -8.05 0.66 16.12
C PHE A 218 -8.29 0.89 17.61
N ASP A 219 -9.47 1.40 17.95
CA ASP A 219 -9.87 1.57 19.34
C ASP A 219 -10.66 0.32 19.79
N GLY A 220 -9.98 -0.66 20.40
CA GLY A 220 -10.59 -1.91 20.87
C GLY A 220 -9.55 -2.97 21.25
N PRO A 221 -9.96 -4.12 21.80
CA PRO A 221 -9.05 -5.24 22.08
C PRO A 221 -8.50 -5.87 20.79
N GLU A 222 -7.30 -6.44 20.83
CA GLU A 222 -6.64 -7.02 19.65
C GLU A 222 -7.50 -8.11 18.99
N GLU A 223 -8.19 -8.92 19.78
CA GLU A 223 -9.06 -10.01 19.31
C GLU A 223 -10.17 -9.54 18.34
N ASP A 224 -10.64 -8.30 18.47
CA ASP A 224 -11.67 -7.74 17.59
C ASP A 224 -11.14 -7.49 16.17
N LEU A 225 -9.82 -7.38 15.98
CA LEU A 225 -9.20 -7.17 14.65
C LEU A 225 -9.40 -8.36 13.71
N GLU A 226 -9.63 -9.57 14.24
CA GLU A 226 -9.96 -10.73 13.41
C GLU A 226 -11.35 -10.60 12.79
N GLU A 227 -12.26 -9.84 13.41
CA GLU A 227 -13.62 -9.61 12.91
C GLU A 227 -13.80 -8.22 12.29
N TYR A 228 -12.80 -7.35 12.38
CA TYR A 228 -12.86 -5.98 11.88
C TYR A 228 -12.09 -5.84 10.57
N ILE A 229 -12.72 -5.20 9.58
CA ILE A 229 -12.08 -4.86 8.31
C ILE A 229 -11.94 -3.34 8.22
N TRP A 230 -10.74 -2.89 7.83
CA TRP A 230 -10.42 -1.49 7.67
C TRP A 230 -11.40 -0.79 6.70
N PRO A 231 -12.04 0.30 7.13
CA PRO A 231 -13.01 1.03 6.31
C PRO A 231 -12.35 2.00 5.32
N GLY A 232 -11.02 2.06 5.29
CA GLY A 232 -10.27 3.10 4.58
C GLY A 232 -9.93 4.30 5.47
N ASP A 233 -9.25 5.29 4.90
CA ASP A 233 -8.93 6.55 5.57
C ASP A 233 -9.70 7.70 4.91
N SER A 234 -10.51 8.40 5.70
CA SER A 234 -11.24 9.60 5.24
C SER A 234 -10.33 10.71 4.68
N ALA A 235 -9.03 10.69 5.00
CA ALA A 235 -8.03 11.62 4.49
C ALA A 235 -7.36 11.15 3.19
N ALA A 236 -7.65 9.93 2.72
CA ALA A 236 -7.18 9.36 1.47
C ALA A 236 -8.24 9.45 0.35
N GLU A 237 -7.77 9.37 -0.90
CA GLU A 237 -8.70 9.29 -2.04
C GLU A 237 -9.40 7.92 -2.02
N PRO A 238 -10.71 7.85 -2.27
CA PRO A 238 -11.51 6.62 -2.21
C PRO A 238 -11.25 5.72 -3.43
N THR A 239 -9.99 5.45 -3.74
CA THR A 239 -9.53 4.66 -4.89
C THR A 239 -9.99 3.21 -4.81
N GLY A 240 -10.31 2.71 -3.61
CA GLY A 240 -10.91 1.40 -3.42
C GLY A 240 -12.21 1.23 -4.21
N THR A 241 -12.99 2.30 -4.38
CA THR A 241 -14.27 2.28 -5.11
C THR A 241 -14.12 1.88 -6.58
N CYS A 242 -12.96 2.14 -7.21
CA CYS A 242 -12.67 1.73 -8.58
C CYS A 242 -12.49 0.21 -8.74
N SER A 243 -12.22 -0.48 -7.63
CA SER A 243 -11.97 -1.92 -7.59
C SER A 243 -13.14 -2.74 -7.02
N GLU A 244 -14.19 -2.05 -6.57
CA GLU A 244 -15.35 -2.65 -5.91
C GLU A 244 -16.57 -2.69 -6.82
N VAL A 245 -17.26 -3.84 -6.82
CA VAL A 245 -18.47 -4.06 -7.62
C VAL A 245 -19.73 -3.51 -6.93
N ARG A 246 -19.65 -3.18 -5.64
CA ARG A 246 -20.81 -2.76 -4.81
C ARG A 246 -20.69 -1.26 -4.47
N PRO A 247 -21.80 -0.49 -4.40
CA PRO A 247 -21.72 0.94 -4.10
C PRO A 247 -21.64 1.27 -2.61
N TRP A 248 -20.83 2.29 -2.32
CA TRP A 248 -20.66 3.15 -1.13
C TRP A 248 -20.62 2.54 0.30
N SER A 249 -19.45 2.75 0.92
CA SER A 249 -19.13 2.94 2.36
C SER A 249 -19.11 1.72 3.29
N PHE A 250 -19.72 0.59 2.95
CA PHE A 250 -19.60 -0.66 3.72
C PHE A 250 -19.73 -1.88 2.80
N HIS A 251 -18.61 -2.30 2.23
CA HIS A 251 -18.55 -3.36 1.22
C HIS A 251 -18.47 -4.75 1.86
N TYR A 252 -17.93 -4.79 3.08
CA TYR A 252 -17.83 -5.99 3.91
C TYR A 252 -18.67 -5.82 5.18
N SER A 253 -19.33 -6.90 5.63
CA SER A 253 -20.16 -6.90 6.84
C SER A 253 -19.39 -6.53 8.11
N ALA A 254 -18.08 -6.76 8.09
CA ALA A 254 -17.12 -6.47 9.14
C ALA A 254 -16.52 -5.05 9.09
N GLN A 255 -16.80 -4.25 8.07
CA GLN A 255 -16.40 -2.84 8.05
C GLN A 255 -17.29 -2.01 8.96
N ARG A 256 -16.71 -1.30 9.93
CA ARG A 256 -17.44 -0.37 10.81
C ARG A 256 -16.71 0.97 10.83
N SER A 257 -17.46 2.06 10.72
CA SER A 257 -16.93 3.41 10.90
C SER A 257 -16.38 3.57 12.32
N LEU A 258 -15.17 4.14 12.45
CA LEU A 258 -14.61 4.56 13.75
C LEU A 258 -15.52 5.59 14.45
N PHE A 259 -16.33 6.31 13.68
CA PHE A 259 -17.39 7.17 14.21
C PHE A 259 -18.69 6.36 14.32
N LYS A 260 -19.11 6.05 15.56
CA LYS A 260 -20.48 5.59 15.83
C LYS A 260 -21.46 6.65 15.34
N VAL A 261 -22.01 6.47 14.15
CA VAL A 261 -23.26 7.14 13.80
C VAL A 261 -24.36 6.33 14.47
N GLU A 262 -24.82 6.79 15.63
CA GLU A 262 -26.10 6.34 16.17
C GLU A 262 -27.16 6.62 15.11
N ARG A 263 -27.68 5.56 14.48
CA ARG A 263 -28.86 5.69 13.63
C ARG A 263 -30.01 6.17 14.51
N ARG A 264 -30.49 7.39 14.26
CA ARG A 264 -31.80 7.84 14.74
C ARG A 264 -32.91 7.17 13.93
#